data_AF-A0A0D2WXX5-F1
#
_entry.id   AF-A0A0D2WXX5-F1
#
_cell.length_a   1.000
_cell.length_b   1.000
_cell.length_c   1.000
_cell.angle_alpha   90.00
_cell.angle_beta   90.00
_cell.angle_gamma   90.00
#
_symmetry.space_group_name_H-M   'P 1'
#
loop_
_entity.id
_entity.type
_entity.pdbx_description
1 polymer ?
#
loop_
_entity_poly.entity_id
_entity_poly.type
_entity_poly.pdbx_seq_one_letter_code
_entity_poly.pdbx_strand_id
1 'polypeptide(L)'
;MGRQSSKRKKHYTVRAAVSSSKVKHRTARNLRKVSVLHPDVQAAWDKNKTLKENFASLGLVVDPNATLQLRAEANLAASRGLLSNGDAPGSVDLLALDAQAAADAAEAAAGTPKVSEAVSVDGALEAKAAKTASAQVHQPPGVQEFVRALMERHGTNYKAMARDKELNYLQHTANQIRRKCTLYRRLQGESVDSDDDDE
;
A
#
# COMPACT_ATOMS: atom_id res chain seq x y z
N MET A 1 -72.04 43.76 15.93
CA MET A 1 -71.70 42.36 15.55
C MET A 1 -71.63 42.31 14.02
N GLY A 2 -70.55 42.06 13.29
CA GLY A 2 -69.20 41.60 13.61
C GLY A 2 -68.23 41.96 12.47
N ARG A 3 -66.93 41.88 12.79
CA ARG A 3 -65.75 42.34 12.03
C ARG A 3 -65.65 41.82 10.60
N GLN A 4 -65.42 42.73 9.65
CA GLN A 4 -64.77 42.40 8.36
C GLN A 4 -63.30 42.03 8.62
N SER A 5 -62.98 40.75 8.53
CA SER A 5 -61.61 40.25 8.66
C SER A 5 -60.86 40.51 7.35
N SER A 6 -60.13 41.64 7.28
CA SER A 6 -59.15 41.89 6.22
C SER A 6 -57.96 40.95 6.39
N LYS A 7 -57.95 39.86 5.63
CA LYS A 7 -56.80 38.96 5.53
C LYS A 7 -55.71 39.65 4.72
N ARG A 8 -54.76 40.33 5.39
CA ARG A 8 -53.51 40.78 4.77
C ARG A 8 -52.83 39.60 4.08
N LYS A 9 -52.78 39.59 2.75
CA LYS A 9 -51.96 38.65 1.98
C LYS A 9 -50.50 38.89 2.37
N LYS A 10 -49.87 37.92 3.03
CA LYS A 10 -48.42 37.95 3.30
C LYS A 10 -47.73 37.92 1.93
N HIS A 11 -47.02 38.99 1.57
CA HIS A 11 -46.09 38.96 0.44
C HIS A 11 -44.95 38.02 0.83
N TYR A 12 -45.08 36.73 0.50
CA TYR A 12 -43.93 35.85 0.46
C TYR A 12 -43.03 36.39 -0.65
N THR A 13 -41.90 36.99 -0.30
CA THR A 13 -40.78 37.04 -1.23
C THR A 13 -40.35 35.59 -1.37
N VAL A 14 -40.88 34.90 -2.38
CA VAL A 14 -40.39 33.59 -2.76
C VAL A 14 -38.93 33.82 -3.11
N ARG A 15 -38.00 33.52 -2.19
CA ARG A 15 -36.59 33.42 -2.54
C ARG A 15 -36.56 32.43 -3.68
N ALA A 16 -36.34 32.91 -4.90
CA ALA A 16 -36.32 32.07 -6.07
C ALA A 16 -35.37 30.92 -5.77
N ALA A 17 -35.89 29.69 -5.74
CA ALA A 17 -35.08 28.51 -5.54
C ALA A 17 -33.97 28.57 -6.59
N VAL A 18 -32.71 28.55 -6.15
CA VAL A 18 -31.56 28.63 -7.05
C VAL A 18 -31.74 27.57 -8.13
N SER A 19 -31.69 27.98 -9.41
CA SER A 19 -32.02 27.08 -10.51
C SER A 19 -31.20 25.79 -10.45
N SER A 20 -31.82 24.66 -10.77
CA SER A 20 -31.19 23.33 -10.73
C SER A 20 -29.82 23.33 -11.46
N SER A 21 -29.70 24.06 -12.57
CA SER A 21 -28.44 24.23 -13.30
C SER A 21 -27.35 24.94 -12.49
N LYS A 22 -27.67 26.01 -11.75
CA LYS A 22 -26.72 26.69 -10.85
C LYS A 22 -26.32 25.81 -9.66
N VAL A 23 -27.21 24.95 -9.19
CA VAL A 23 -26.91 23.92 -8.17
C VAL A 23 -25.92 22.89 -8.73
N LYS A 24 -26.12 22.40 -9.95
CA LYS A 24 -25.23 21.43 -10.63
C LYS A 24 -23.81 21.94 -10.83
N HIS A 25 -23.62 23.20 -11.22
CA HIS A 25 -22.26 23.76 -11.37
C HIS A 25 -21.55 23.98 -10.03
N ARG A 26 -22.31 24.30 -8.96
CA ARG A 26 -21.74 24.43 -7.60
C ARG A 26 -21.30 23.09 -7.03
N THR A 27 -22.11 22.05 -7.18
CA THR A 27 -21.74 20.70 -6.74
C THR A 27 -20.53 20.21 -7.53
N ALA A 28 -20.53 20.34 -8.86
CA ALA A 28 -19.38 19.97 -9.69
C ALA A 28 -18.09 20.71 -9.29
N ARG A 29 -18.15 22.01 -8.96
CA ARG A 29 -16.98 22.76 -8.49
C ARG A 29 -16.45 22.25 -7.14
N ASN A 30 -17.33 21.80 -6.25
CA ASN A 30 -16.92 21.24 -4.96
C ASN A 30 -16.35 19.82 -5.10
N LEU A 31 -16.88 19.00 -6.01
CA LEU A 31 -16.35 17.67 -6.31
C LEU A 31 -14.93 17.71 -6.94
N ARG A 32 -14.56 18.83 -7.58
CA ARG A 32 -13.23 19.04 -8.18
C ARG A 32 -12.14 19.37 -7.15
N LYS A 33 -12.49 19.61 -5.88
CA LYS A 33 -11.52 19.94 -4.83
C LYS A 33 -10.92 18.66 -4.27
N VAL A 34 -9.61 18.52 -4.41
CA VAL A 34 -8.86 17.40 -3.83
C VAL A 34 -8.58 17.70 -2.36
N SER A 35 -8.90 16.76 -1.47
CA SER A 35 -8.51 16.79 -0.06
C SER A 35 -7.30 15.90 0.17
N VAL A 36 -6.19 16.46 0.62
CA VAL A 36 -4.95 15.73 0.91
C VAL A 36 -4.94 15.31 2.38
N LEU A 37 -4.64 14.03 2.66
CA LEU A 37 -4.71 13.44 4.01
C LEU A 37 -3.46 13.71 4.86
N HIS A 38 -2.27 13.64 4.26
CA HIS A 38 -1.01 13.76 5.00
C HIS A 38 -0.62 15.24 5.17
N PRO A 39 -0.28 15.70 6.41
CA PRO A 39 -0.03 17.11 6.69
C PRO A 39 1.15 17.69 5.90
N ASP A 40 2.24 16.94 5.74
CA ASP A 40 3.42 17.43 5.01
C ASP A 40 3.13 17.61 3.52
N VAL A 41 2.33 16.71 2.93
CA VAL A 41 1.94 16.80 1.52
C VAL A 41 0.93 17.92 1.35
N GLN A 42 0.03 18.11 2.31
CA GLN A 42 -0.94 19.20 2.32
C GLN A 42 -0.26 20.57 2.39
N ALA A 43 0.84 20.71 3.14
CA ALA A 43 1.61 21.95 3.26
C ALA A 43 2.25 22.37 1.93
N ALA A 44 2.69 21.41 1.13
CA ALA A 44 3.32 21.64 -0.16
C ALA A 44 2.34 21.49 -1.35
N TRP A 45 1.03 21.36 -1.09
CA TRP A 45 0.02 21.17 -2.14
C TRP A 45 -0.56 22.49 -2.67
N ASP A 46 -0.30 22.79 -3.94
CA ASP A 46 -0.88 23.94 -4.62
C ASP A 46 -2.24 23.61 -5.26
N LYS A 47 -3.30 24.34 -4.87
CA LYS A 47 -4.66 24.11 -5.39
C LYS A 47 -4.87 24.57 -6.84
N ASN A 48 -3.93 25.36 -7.37
CA ASN A 48 -4.03 25.97 -8.70
C ASN A 48 -3.30 25.16 -9.78
N LYS A 49 -2.38 24.28 -9.38
CA LYS A 49 -1.60 23.42 -10.28
C LYS A 49 -2.34 22.12 -10.56
N THR A 50 -1.97 21.46 -11.65
CA THR A 50 -2.51 20.13 -11.96
C THR A 50 -1.94 19.08 -11.01
N LEU A 51 -2.60 17.92 -10.93
CA LEU A 51 -2.13 16.80 -10.09
C LEU A 51 -0.72 16.35 -10.51
N LYS A 52 -0.43 16.29 -11.82
CA LYS A 52 0.87 15.88 -12.35
C LYS A 52 1.98 16.88 -12.00
N GLU A 53 1.70 18.17 -12.12
CA GLU A 53 2.65 19.24 -11.75
C GLU A 53 2.94 19.25 -10.26
N ASN A 54 1.92 19.07 -9.41
CA ASN A 54 2.10 18.98 -7.97
C ASN A 54 2.98 17.80 -7.58
N PHE A 55 2.66 16.61 -8.08
CA PHE A 55 3.47 15.42 -7.80
C PHE A 55 4.91 15.59 -8.28
N ALA A 56 5.12 16.13 -9.48
CA ALA A 56 6.47 16.44 -9.98
C ALA A 56 7.22 17.44 -9.09
N SER A 57 6.55 18.47 -8.57
CA SER A 57 7.16 19.44 -7.64
C SER A 57 7.49 18.85 -6.27
N LEU A 58 6.84 17.75 -5.88
CA LEU A 58 7.07 17.04 -4.62
C LEU A 58 8.09 15.89 -4.75
N GLY A 59 8.61 15.64 -5.96
CA GLY A 59 9.45 14.47 -6.23
C GLY A 59 8.67 13.14 -6.25
N LEU A 60 7.34 13.19 -6.35
CA LEU A 60 6.47 12.02 -6.35
C LEU A 60 6.04 11.65 -7.77
N VAL A 61 5.80 10.36 -7.97
CA VAL A 61 5.28 9.82 -9.23
C VAL A 61 3.76 9.66 -9.14
N VAL A 62 3.04 10.07 -10.19
CA VAL A 62 1.59 9.89 -10.29
C VAL A 62 1.23 8.43 -10.59
N ASP A 63 1.84 7.87 -11.63
CA ASP A 63 1.57 6.52 -12.11
C ASP A 63 2.77 5.61 -11.85
N PRO A 64 2.78 4.79 -10.78
CA PRO A 64 3.92 3.95 -10.43
C PRO A 64 4.19 2.87 -11.49
N ASN A 65 3.18 2.39 -12.21
CA ASN A 65 3.36 1.39 -13.27
C ASN A 65 3.96 1.97 -14.56
N ALA A 66 3.93 3.29 -14.74
CA ALA A 66 4.60 3.94 -15.86
C ALA A 66 6.10 4.09 -15.59
N THR A 67 6.49 4.29 -14.33
CA THR A 67 7.89 4.43 -13.92
C THR A 67 8.54 3.09 -13.60
N LEU A 68 7.81 2.21 -12.93
CA LEU A 68 8.19 0.83 -12.73
C LEU A 68 7.73 0.08 -13.98
N GLN A 69 8.64 -0.21 -14.91
CA GLN A 69 8.43 -1.11 -16.08
C GLN A 69 8.14 -2.56 -15.65
N LEU A 70 7.37 -2.76 -14.58
CA LEU A 70 7.16 -4.05 -13.96
C LEU A 70 5.90 -4.66 -14.56
N ARG A 71 6.08 -5.88 -15.08
CA ARG A 71 5.09 -6.83 -15.61
C ARG A 71 4.58 -6.65 -17.04
N ALA A 72 4.34 -5.46 -17.58
CA ALA A 72 3.78 -5.36 -18.93
C ALA A 72 4.76 -5.88 -20.01
N GLU A 73 6.00 -5.39 -19.97
CA GLU A 73 7.07 -5.84 -20.87
C GLU A 73 7.47 -7.30 -20.61
N ALA A 74 7.49 -7.72 -19.33
CA ALA A 74 7.78 -9.11 -18.98
C ALA A 74 6.69 -10.09 -19.48
N ASN A 75 5.41 -9.70 -19.42
CA ASN A 75 4.30 -10.51 -19.96
C ASN A 75 4.28 -10.49 -21.50
N LEU A 76 4.63 -9.37 -22.14
CA LEU A 76 4.79 -9.25 -23.60
C LEU A 76 5.99 -10.06 -24.12
N ALA A 77 7.10 -10.09 -23.38
CA ALA A 77 8.27 -10.90 -23.69
C ALA A 77 7.99 -12.39 -23.48
N ALA A 78 7.29 -12.76 -22.39
CA ALA A 78 6.87 -14.13 -22.12
C ALA A 78 5.87 -14.65 -23.17
N SER A 79 4.92 -13.82 -23.62
CA SER A 79 3.99 -14.20 -24.69
C SER A 79 4.67 -14.28 -26.07
N ARG A 80 5.66 -13.42 -26.35
CA ARG A 80 6.47 -13.47 -27.57
C ARG A 80 7.40 -14.69 -27.62
N GLY A 81 7.90 -15.17 -26.48
CA GLY A 81 8.70 -16.40 -26.38
C GLY A 81 7.89 -17.69 -26.57
N LEU A 82 6.59 -17.68 -26.27
CA LEU A 82 5.71 -18.85 -26.43
C LEU A 82 5.32 -19.14 -27.88
N LEU A 83 5.43 -18.14 -28.77
CA LEU A 83 5.05 -18.23 -30.19
C LEU A 83 6.18 -18.70 -31.12
N SER A 84 7.39 -18.92 -30.60
CA SER A 84 8.56 -19.28 -31.43
C SER A 84 8.81 -20.79 -31.58
N ASN A 85 8.09 -21.64 -30.84
CA ASN A 85 8.28 -23.10 -30.88
C ASN A 85 7.00 -23.81 -31.36
N GLY A 86 6.54 -23.47 -32.55
CA GLY A 86 5.36 -24.09 -33.17
C GLY A 86 5.47 -24.04 -34.69
N ASP A 87 6.15 -25.02 -35.24
CA ASP A 87 6.24 -25.31 -36.68
C ASP A 87 4.83 -25.67 -37.22
N ALA A 88 4.18 -24.75 -37.92
CA ALA A 88 2.99 -25.04 -38.74
C ALA A 88 2.81 -23.96 -39.85
N PRO A 89 2.89 -24.33 -41.14
CA PRO A 89 2.64 -23.39 -42.23
C PRO A 89 1.12 -23.24 -42.44
N GLY A 90 0.54 -22.11 -42.03
CA GLY A 90 -0.88 -21.86 -42.35
C GLY A 90 -1.67 -20.83 -41.54
N SER A 91 -1.05 -19.94 -40.76
CA SER A 91 -1.78 -18.83 -40.13
C SER A 91 -1.34 -17.51 -40.75
N VAL A 92 -2.27 -16.89 -41.47
CA VAL A 92 -2.14 -15.57 -42.08
C VAL A 92 -1.78 -14.51 -41.04
N ASP A 93 -0.72 -13.78 -41.35
CA ASP A 93 -0.17 -12.67 -40.59
C ASP A 93 -1.10 -11.45 -40.71
N LEU A 94 -1.90 -11.17 -39.66
CA LEU A 94 -2.90 -10.09 -39.64
C LEU A 94 -2.43 -8.86 -38.84
N LEU A 95 -1.12 -8.67 -38.62
CA LEU A 95 -0.58 -7.49 -37.92
C LEU A 95 0.74 -6.96 -38.52
N ALA A 96 0.91 -7.07 -39.83
CA ALA A 96 2.07 -6.54 -40.54
C ALA A 96 1.88 -5.12 -41.14
N LEU A 97 0.96 -4.28 -40.62
CA LEU A 97 0.71 -2.94 -41.18
C LEU A 97 0.71 -1.74 -40.20
N ASP A 98 1.05 -1.91 -38.92
CA ASP A 98 1.25 -0.76 -38.00
C ASP A 98 2.67 -0.72 -37.36
N ALA A 99 3.59 -1.56 -37.83
CA ALA A 99 4.96 -1.64 -37.32
C ALA A 99 5.87 -0.44 -37.71
N GLN A 100 5.40 0.46 -38.57
CA GLN A 100 6.17 1.64 -39.02
C GLN A 100 5.59 2.98 -38.52
N ALA A 101 4.83 2.96 -37.41
CA ALA A 101 4.44 4.18 -36.68
C ALA A 101 4.97 4.21 -35.22
N ALA A 102 5.50 3.08 -34.73
CA ALA A 102 6.08 2.98 -33.39
C ALA A 102 7.62 3.19 -33.35
N ALA A 103 8.28 3.23 -34.50
CA ALA A 103 9.73 3.44 -34.59
C ALA A 103 10.13 4.93 -34.56
N ASP A 104 9.23 5.87 -34.89
CA ASP A 104 9.46 7.32 -34.82
C ASP A 104 9.03 7.96 -33.48
N ALA A 105 8.45 7.19 -32.55
CA ALA A 105 8.15 7.66 -31.19
C ALA A 105 9.15 7.14 -30.13
N ALA A 106 10.06 6.25 -30.53
CA ALA A 106 11.08 5.68 -29.66
C ALA A 106 12.42 6.44 -29.69
N GLU A 107 12.57 7.42 -30.59
CA GLU A 107 13.66 8.40 -30.61
C GLU A 107 13.26 9.70 -29.86
N ALA A 108 12.44 9.57 -28.82
CA ALA A 108 12.26 10.60 -27.79
C ALA A 108 12.67 10.09 -26.41
N ALA A 109 13.53 9.07 -26.37
CA ALA A 109 14.30 8.68 -25.20
C ALA A 109 15.54 9.56 -25.09
N ALA A 110 15.49 10.63 -24.28
CA ALA A 110 16.65 11.19 -23.55
C ALA A 110 16.29 12.49 -22.80
N GLY A 111 15.16 12.49 -22.10
CA GLY A 111 14.84 13.57 -21.17
C GLY A 111 15.00 13.08 -19.74
N THR A 112 16.22 12.95 -19.21
CA THR A 112 16.38 12.96 -17.76
C THR A 112 15.80 14.28 -17.26
N PRO A 113 14.73 14.33 -16.45
CA PRO A 113 14.38 15.58 -15.80
C PRO A 113 15.36 15.74 -14.64
N LYS A 114 16.52 16.29 -14.95
CA LYS A 114 17.41 16.92 -13.98
C LYS A 114 16.77 18.27 -13.66
N VAL A 115 15.82 18.29 -12.73
CA VAL A 115 15.21 19.54 -12.24
C VAL A 115 15.29 19.56 -10.73
N SER A 116 16.30 20.32 -10.30
CA SER A 116 16.37 21.14 -9.09
C SER A 116 16.01 20.47 -7.76
N GLU A 117 17.08 20.22 -7.02
CA GLU A 117 17.29 20.33 -5.57
C GLU A 117 16.58 21.57 -4.97
N ALA A 118 15.24 21.57 -4.97
CA ALA A 118 14.42 22.63 -4.40
C ALA A 118 13.15 22.01 -3.79
N VAL A 119 13.26 21.75 -2.48
CA VAL A 119 12.18 21.40 -1.52
C VAL A 119 11.65 19.96 -1.63
N SER A 120 12.51 19.01 -1.27
CA SER A 120 12.18 17.58 -1.17
C SER A 120 11.28 17.24 0.02
N VAL A 121 9.97 17.17 -0.23
CA VAL A 121 9.02 16.52 0.70
C VAL A 121 9.26 15.01 0.75
N ASP A 122 9.81 14.43 -0.31
CA ASP A 122 10.27 13.04 -0.40
C ASP A 122 11.23 12.68 0.74
N GLY A 123 12.35 13.40 0.90
CA GLY A 123 13.31 13.11 1.97
C GLY A 123 12.73 13.21 3.39
N ALA A 124 11.82 14.14 3.64
CA ALA A 124 11.13 14.25 4.93
C ALA A 124 10.18 13.07 5.18
N LEU A 125 9.47 12.61 4.15
CA LEU A 125 8.60 11.44 4.20
C LEU A 125 9.40 10.15 4.36
N GLU A 126 10.51 10.01 3.64
CA GLU A 126 11.43 8.86 3.77
C GLU A 126 12.01 8.76 5.17
N ALA A 127 12.44 9.89 5.75
CA ALA A 127 12.93 9.92 7.12
C ALA A 127 11.83 9.55 8.13
N LYS A 128 10.57 9.93 7.89
CA LYS A 128 9.43 9.53 8.74
C LYS A 128 9.09 8.05 8.58
N ALA A 129 9.14 7.51 7.37
CA ALA A 129 8.91 6.10 7.08
C ALA A 129 9.99 5.21 7.70
N ALA A 130 11.26 5.60 7.59
CA ALA A 130 12.40 4.87 8.17
C ALA A 130 12.35 4.82 9.71
N LYS A 131 11.73 5.83 10.34
CA LYS A 131 11.59 5.91 11.81
C LYS A 131 10.43 5.08 12.36
N THR A 132 9.71 4.33 11.52
CA THR A 132 8.64 3.45 12.01
C THR A 132 9.25 2.34 12.88
N ALA A 133 9.06 2.46 14.20
CA ALA A 133 9.51 1.44 15.13
C ALA A 133 8.62 0.20 14.98
N SER A 134 9.23 -0.96 14.74
CA SER A 134 8.51 -2.23 14.86
C SER A 134 8.06 -2.40 16.31
N ALA A 135 6.78 -2.68 16.54
CA ALA A 135 6.27 -2.97 17.88
C ALA A 135 7.03 -4.14 18.51
N GLN A 136 7.33 -4.06 19.81
CA GLN A 136 7.93 -5.17 20.53
C GLN A 136 6.95 -6.35 20.56
N VAL A 137 7.44 -7.54 20.23
CA VAL A 137 6.65 -8.76 20.30
C VAL A 137 6.46 -9.13 21.76
N HIS A 138 5.21 -9.15 22.23
CA HIS A 138 4.87 -9.49 23.61
C HIS A 138 4.46 -10.96 23.74
N GLN A 139 5.03 -11.66 24.74
CA GLN A 139 4.60 -13.01 25.13
C GLN A 139 3.78 -12.94 26.42
N PRO A 140 2.57 -13.53 26.47
CA PRO A 140 1.75 -13.53 27.68
C PRO A 140 2.43 -14.34 28.81
N PRO A 141 2.24 -13.95 30.09
CA PRO A 141 2.98 -14.49 31.24
C PRO A 141 2.79 -16.01 31.42
N GLY A 142 1.58 -16.53 31.24
CA GLY A 142 1.35 -17.99 31.35
C GLY A 142 2.10 -18.81 30.29
N VAL A 143 2.35 -18.23 29.10
CA VAL A 143 3.17 -18.89 28.07
C VAL A 143 4.66 -18.76 28.41
N GLN A 144 5.08 -17.71 29.11
CA GLN A 144 6.45 -17.58 29.61
C GLN A 144 6.74 -18.61 30.69
N GLU A 145 5.83 -18.83 31.64
CA GLU A 145 5.96 -19.85 32.68
C GLU A 145 6.00 -21.26 32.09
N PHE A 146 5.11 -21.56 31.13
CA PHE A 146 5.12 -22.82 30.40
C PHE A 146 6.45 -23.08 29.69
N VAL A 147 6.99 -22.07 29.00
CA VAL A 147 8.26 -22.19 28.29
C VAL A 147 9.43 -22.31 29.27
N ARG A 148 9.44 -21.53 30.36
CA ARG A 148 10.46 -21.62 31.41
C ARG A 148 10.52 -23.03 32.00
N ALA A 149 9.37 -23.59 32.40
CA ALA A 149 9.31 -24.94 32.95
C ALA A 149 9.79 -26.02 31.97
N LEU A 150 9.48 -25.86 30.68
CA LEU A 150 9.97 -26.78 29.64
C LEU A 150 11.49 -26.68 29.45
N MET A 151 12.05 -25.47 29.46
CA MET A 151 13.49 -25.25 29.33
C MET A 151 14.25 -25.81 30.55
N GLU A 152 13.72 -25.63 31.77
CA GLU A 152 14.32 -26.16 32.99
C GLU A 152 14.42 -27.69 33.00
N ARG A 153 13.46 -28.40 32.40
CA ARG A 153 13.46 -29.88 32.35
C ARG A 153 14.20 -30.47 31.15
N HIS A 154 13.99 -29.91 29.95
CA HIS A 154 14.41 -30.52 28.68
C HIS A 154 15.47 -29.72 27.92
N GLY A 155 15.85 -28.54 28.39
CA GLY A 155 16.90 -27.72 27.77
C GLY A 155 16.54 -27.24 26.35
N THR A 156 17.26 -27.75 25.34
CA THR A 156 17.09 -27.40 23.91
C THR A 156 16.30 -28.46 23.11
N ASN A 157 15.91 -29.60 23.71
CA ASN A 157 15.31 -30.69 22.94
C ASN A 157 13.79 -30.52 22.74
N TYR A 158 13.40 -29.92 21.61
CA TYR A 158 11.99 -29.65 21.29
C TYR A 158 11.14 -30.92 21.07
N LYS A 159 11.74 -32.02 20.60
CA LYS A 159 11.04 -33.31 20.40
C LYS A 159 10.70 -33.96 21.74
N ALA A 160 11.59 -33.85 22.73
CA ALA A 160 11.34 -34.32 24.09
C ALA A 160 10.28 -33.46 24.79
N MET A 161 10.35 -32.14 24.66
CA MET A 161 9.35 -31.20 25.20
C MET A 161 7.94 -31.48 24.68
N ALA A 162 7.81 -31.84 23.40
CA ALA A 162 6.51 -32.15 22.81
C ALA A 162 5.90 -33.44 23.40
N ARG A 163 6.73 -34.40 23.81
CA ARG A 163 6.31 -35.68 24.38
C ARG A 163 6.05 -35.62 25.90
N ASP A 164 6.41 -34.52 26.57
CA ASP A 164 6.18 -34.34 28.00
C ASP A 164 4.68 -34.19 28.30
N LYS A 165 4.07 -35.23 28.86
CA LYS A 165 2.62 -35.23 29.16
C LYS A 165 2.24 -34.34 30.34
N GLU A 166 3.20 -34.01 31.22
CA GLU A 166 2.95 -33.22 32.43
C GLU A 166 2.95 -31.74 32.09
N LEU A 167 4.00 -31.26 31.43
CA LEU A 167 4.14 -29.85 31.09
C LEU A 167 3.38 -29.51 29.81
N ASN A 168 3.44 -30.34 28.77
CA ASN A 168 2.75 -30.12 27.49
C ASN A 168 1.32 -30.69 27.51
N TYR A 169 0.54 -30.29 28.51
CA TYR A 169 -0.86 -30.69 28.65
C TYR A 169 -1.70 -30.37 27.40
N LEU A 170 -1.42 -29.23 26.75
CA LEU A 170 -2.11 -28.78 25.54
C LEU A 170 -1.62 -29.44 24.25
N GLN A 171 -0.78 -30.48 24.35
CA GLN A 171 -0.32 -31.28 23.20
C GLN A 171 0.28 -30.43 22.07
N HIS A 172 1.07 -29.41 22.41
CA HIS A 172 1.78 -28.60 21.43
C HIS A 172 2.76 -29.44 20.62
N THR A 173 2.81 -29.19 19.32
CA THR A 173 3.79 -29.84 18.43
C THR A 173 5.19 -29.28 18.68
N ALA A 174 6.24 -30.06 18.35
CA ALA A 174 7.63 -29.63 18.53
C ALA A 174 7.92 -28.26 17.89
N ASN A 175 7.36 -27.98 16.70
CA ASN A 175 7.51 -26.69 16.01
C ASN A 175 6.81 -25.52 16.73
N GLN A 176 5.65 -25.77 17.35
CA GLN A 176 4.97 -24.75 18.15
C GLN A 176 5.78 -24.41 19.40
N ILE A 177 6.34 -25.43 20.05
CA ILE A 177 7.22 -25.25 21.20
C ILE A 177 8.48 -24.48 20.78
N ARG A 178 9.12 -24.86 19.67
CA ARG A 178 10.28 -24.15 19.11
C ARG A 178 9.99 -22.66 18.94
N ARG A 179 8.91 -22.29 18.25
CA ARG A 179 8.52 -20.89 18.05
C ARG A 179 8.35 -20.11 19.37
N LYS A 180 7.70 -20.74 20.36
CA LYS A 180 7.51 -20.13 21.69
C LYS A 180 8.84 -19.95 22.42
N CYS A 181 9.72 -20.94 22.36
CA CYS A 181 11.05 -20.89 22.96
C CYS A 181 11.94 -19.83 22.29
N THR A 182 11.95 -19.76 20.95
CA THR A 182 12.69 -18.73 20.20
C THR A 182 12.22 -17.32 20.56
N LEU A 183 10.90 -17.12 20.64
CA LEU A 183 10.31 -15.83 21.01
C LEU A 183 10.65 -15.46 22.46
N TYR A 184 10.62 -16.44 23.38
CA TYR A 184 11.00 -16.25 24.77
C TYR A 184 12.47 -15.84 24.91
N ARG A 185 13.41 -16.55 24.26
CA ARG A 185 14.84 -16.19 24.26
C ARG A 185 15.08 -14.80 23.69
N ARG A 186 14.42 -14.46 22.57
CA ARG A 186 14.48 -13.12 21.97
C ARG A 186 14.00 -12.03 22.92
N LEU A 187 12.96 -12.30 23.72
CA LEU A 187 12.44 -11.36 24.70
C LEU A 187 13.35 -11.22 25.94
N GLN A 188 14.01 -12.30 26.36
CA GLN A 188 14.99 -12.29 27.46
C GLN A 188 16.35 -11.69 27.06
N GLY A 189 16.61 -11.51 25.76
CA GLY A 189 17.89 -10.97 25.25
C GLY A 189 19.01 -12.00 25.19
N GLU A 190 18.69 -13.29 25.31
CA GLU A 190 19.66 -14.39 25.20
C GLU A 190 19.86 -14.75 23.72
N SER A 191 21.10 -14.86 23.28
CA SER A 191 21.44 -15.20 21.89
C SER A 191 20.87 -16.57 21.54
N VAL A 192 20.17 -16.66 20.41
CA VAL A 192 19.63 -17.92 19.89
C VAL A 192 20.80 -18.81 19.48
N ASP A 193 21.14 -19.81 20.30
CA ASP A 193 22.09 -20.84 19.92
C ASP A 193 21.59 -21.58 18.67
N SER A 194 22.50 -21.76 17.72
CA SER A 194 22.28 -22.53 16.49
C SER A 194 21.93 -23.97 16.86
N ASP A 195 20.73 -24.40 16.49
CA ASP A 195 20.25 -25.76 16.70
C ASP A 195 21.13 -26.72 15.85
N ASP A 196 22.05 -27.46 16.49
CA ASP A 196 22.59 -28.72 15.97
C ASP A 196 21.45 -29.76 16.00
N ASP A 197 20.56 -29.68 15.01
CA ASP A 197 19.60 -30.73 14.67
C ASP A 197 20.36 -31.87 13.98
N ASP A 198 20.96 -32.80 14.73
CA ASP A 198 21.29 -34.16 14.24
C ASP A 198 21.61 -35.11 15.40
N GLU A 199 20.60 -35.90 15.81
CA GLU A 199 20.63 -37.36 16.10
C GLU A 199 19.26 -37.86 16.63
#